data_AF-A0ABD5SFG9-F1
#
_entry.id   AF-A0ABD5SFG9-F1
#
_cell.length_a   1.000
_cell.length_b   1.000
_cell.length_c   1.000
_cell.angle_alpha   90.00
_cell.angle_beta   90.00
_cell.angle_gamma   90.00
#
_symmetry.space_group_name_H-M   'P 1'
#
loop_
_entity.id
_entity.type
_entity.pdbx_description
1 polymer ?
#
loop_
_entity_poly.entity_id
_entity_poly.type
_entity_poly.pdbx_seq_one_letter_code
_entity_poly.pdbx_strand_id
1 'polypeptide(L)'
;SVDHAAFKARVLNQYQNKGWVIAAGFGDSSTDFEAYAQVGLEASSVFALQRQGEGACLSGAWAYCFNSWSAQRVHLETWIQNDQKGATLD
;
A
#
# COMPACT_ATOMS: atom_id res chain seq x y z
N SER A 1 14.79 19.49 6.59
CA SER A 1 13.80 18.46 6.95
C SER A 1 14.40 17.11 6.60
N VAL A 2 14.17 16.08 7.41
CA VAL A 2 14.57 14.70 7.08
C VAL A 2 13.65 14.23 5.96
N ASP A 3 14.20 13.68 4.88
CA ASP A 3 13.41 13.15 3.76
C ASP A 3 12.76 11.82 4.19
N HIS A 4 11.49 11.90 4.63
CA HIS A 4 10.73 10.76 5.13
C HIS A 4 10.45 9.72 4.04
N ALA A 5 10.20 10.16 2.80
CA ALA A 5 9.96 9.27 1.68
C ALA A 5 11.22 8.47 1.36
N ALA A 6 12.38 9.13 1.27
CA ALA A 6 13.65 8.46 1.03
C ALA A 6 14.02 7.49 2.16
N PHE A 7 13.72 7.80 3.42
CA PHE A 7 13.92 6.86 4.53
C PHE A 7 13.07 5.59 4.36
N LYS A 8 11.77 5.74 4.11
CA LYS A 8 10.84 4.61 3.91
C LYS A 8 11.22 3.76 2.70
N ALA A 9 11.56 4.40 1.58
CA ALA A 9 12.02 3.72 0.37
C ALA A 9 13.30 2.90 0.61
N ARG A 10 14.26 3.42 1.39
CA ARG A 10 15.46 2.64 1.78
C ARG A 10 15.09 1.39 2.58
N VAL A 11 14.11 1.46 3.48
CA VAL A 11 13.65 0.30 4.24
C VAL A 11 12.98 -0.73 3.33
N LEU A 12 12.10 -0.29 2.42
CA LEU A 12 11.44 -1.17 1.43
C LEU A 12 12.46 -1.87 0.51
N ASN A 13 13.43 -1.12 -0.01
CA ASN A 13 14.53 -1.66 -0.81
C ASN A 13 15.34 -2.72 -0.04
N GLN A 14 15.56 -2.54 1.28
CA GLN A 14 16.26 -3.55 2.09
C GLN A 14 15.48 -4.87 2.18
N TYR A 15 14.14 -4.83 2.20
CA TYR A 15 13.33 -6.05 2.14
C TYR A 15 13.41 -6.70 0.75
N GLN A 16 13.25 -5.92 -0.33
CA GLN A 16 13.39 -6.43 -1.71
C GLN A 16 14.77 -7.06 -1.95
N ASN A 17 15.85 -6.44 -1.46
CA ASN A 17 17.20 -6.99 -1.54
C ASN A 17 17.40 -8.30 -0.76
N LYS A 18 16.50 -8.61 0.19
CA LYS A 18 16.46 -9.90 0.90
C LYS A 18 15.52 -10.92 0.21
N GLY A 19 15.05 -10.61 -1.00
CA GLY A 19 14.17 -11.48 -1.78
C GLY A 19 12.68 -11.35 -1.45
N TRP A 20 12.27 -10.35 -0.66
CA TRP A 20 10.85 -10.14 -0.37
C TRP A 20 10.16 -9.50 -1.57
N VAL A 21 8.99 -10.03 -1.92
CA VAL A 21 8.06 -9.38 -2.85
C VAL A 21 7.08 -8.56 -2.03
N ILE A 22 7.08 -7.25 -2.22
CA ILE A 22 6.10 -6.37 -1.59
C ILE A 22 4.80 -6.47 -2.39
N ALA A 23 3.80 -7.11 -1.81
CA ALA A 23 2.53 -7.36 -2.51
C ALA A 23 1.59 -6.14 -2.51
N ALA A 24 1.63 -5.34 -1.44
CA ALA A 24 0.78 -4.16 -1.28
C ALA A 24 1.39 -3.13 -0.33
N GLY A 25 0.98 -1.86 -0.47
CA GLY A 25 1.36 -0.75 0.39
C GLY A 25 0.13 -0.09 1.03
N PHE A 26 0.18 0.20 2.33
CA PHE A 26 -0.88 0.87 3.07
C PHE A 26 -0.31 2.09 3.78
N GLY A 27 -0.75 3.29 3.41
CA GLY A 27 -0.20 4.54 3.93
C GLY A 27 -1.26 5.61 4.15
N ASP A 28 -0.97 6.56 5.03
CA ASP A 28 -1.87 7.67 5.35
C ASP A 28 -1.25 9.03 4.99
N SER A 29 -0.03 9.05 4.44
CA SER A 29 0.71 10.26 4.08
C SER A 29 1.23 10.24 2.65
N SER A 30 1.41 11.44 2.06
CA SER A 30 2.05 11.57 0.73
C SER A 30 3.44 10.93 0.68
N THR A 31 4.18 10.98 1.79
CA THR A 31 5.51 10.37 1.89
C THR A 31 5.50 8.84 1.87
N ASP A 32 4.38 8.20 2.21
CA ASP A 32 4.22 6.75 2.02
C ASP A 32 4.05 6.44 0.53
N PHE A 33 3.17 7.18 -0.14
CA PHE A 33 2.85 6.97 -1.54
C PHE A 33 4.08 7.23 -2.44
N GLU A 34 4.86 8.27 -2.15
CA GLU A 34 6.14 8.52 -2.80
C GLU A 34 7.14 7.39 -2.57
N ALA A 35 7.22 6.85 -1.34
CA ALA A 35 8.13 5.75 -1.03
C ALA A 35 7.75 4.45 -1.75
N TYR A 36 6.45 4.15 -1.88
CA TYR A 36 5.97 3.00 -2.64
C TYR A 36 6.29 3.13 -4.14
N ALA A 37 6.07 4.32 -4.71
CA ALA A 37 6.42 4.59 -6.11
C ALA A 37 7.94 4.45 -6.37
N GLN A 38 8.78 4.91 -5.44
CA GLN A 38 10.25 4.80 -5.56
C GLN A 38 10.76 3.36 -5.61
N VAL A 39 10.02 2.40 -5.05
CA VAL A 39 10.39 0.97 -5.07
C VAL A 39 9.60 0.16 -6.10
N GLY A 40 8.94 0.85 -7.03
CA GLY A 40 8.24 0.25 -8.16
C GLY A 40 6.92 -0.43 -7.80
N LEU A 41 6.28 -0.04 -6.69
CA LEU A 41 4.98 -0.57 -6.34
C LEU A 41 3.90 0.12 -7.20
N GLU A 42 3.16 -0.66 -7.98
CA GLU A 42 2.09 -0.16 -8.83
C GLU A 42 0.96 0.47 -8.01
N ALA A 43 0.40 1.58 -8.49
CA ALA A 43 -0.66 2.30 -7.78
C ALA A 43 -1.90 1.43 -7.49
N SER A 44 -2.16 0.42 -8.34
CA SER A 44 -3.21 -0.59 -8.16
C SER A 44 -3.05 -1.43 -6.89
N SER A 45 -1.83 -1.52 -6.35
CA SER A 45 -1.47 -2.27 -5.15
C SER A 45 -1.15 -1.36 -3.96
N VAL A 46 -1.46 -0.06 -4.06
CA VAL A 46 -1.27 0.92 -2.99
C VAL A 46 -2.63 1.40 -2.50
N PHE A 47 -2.80 1.47 -1.20
CA PHE A 47 -4.04 1.83 -0.54
C PHE A 47 -3.83 2.97 0.46
N ALA A 48 -4.72 3.95 0.43
CA ALA A 48 -4.70 5.06 1.36
C ALA A 48 -5.57 4.77 2.59
N LEU A 49 -5.11 5.21 3.75
CA LEU A 49 -5.83 5.15 5.01
C LEU A 49 -6.29 6.55 5.41
N GLN A 50 -7.59 6.72 5.65
CA GLN A 50 -8.14 7.98 6.13
C GLN A 50 -7.72 8.21 7.57
N ARG A 51 -7.15 9.38 7.86
CA ARG A 51 -6.79 9.78 9.20
C ARG A 51 -8.03 10.12 10.02
N GLN A 52 -7.94 9.90 11.33
CA GLN A 52 -9.01 10.29 12.24
C GLN A 52 -9.23 11.81 12.19
N GLY A 53 -10.48 12.20 11.98
CA GLY A 53 -10.89 13.61 11.91
C GLY A 53 -10.79 14.24 10.52
N GLU A 54 -10.14 13.59 9.55
CA GLU A 54 -10.10 14.07 8.17
C GLU A 54 -11.35 13.67 7.40
N GLY A 55 -11.73 14.45 6.39
CA GLY A 55 -12.88 14.15 5.50
C GLY A 55 -12.55 13.23 4.32
N ALA A 56 -11.26 13.04 4.01
CA ALA A 56 -10.77 12.25 2.89
C ALA A 56 -9.33 11.76 3.14
N CYS A 57 -8.88 10.77 2.37
CA CYS A 57 -7.47 10.40 2.32
C CYS A 57 -6.62 11.50 1.67
N LEU A 58 -5.33 11.57 2.05
CA LEU A 58 -4.37 12.44 1.39
C LEU A 58 -4.12 12.00 -0.05
N SER A 59 -3.85 12.95 -0.93
CA SER A 59 -3.55 12.71 -2.35
C SER A 59 -2.25 11.91 -2.53
N GLY A 60 -2.23 11.03 -3.53
CA GLY A 60 -1.04 10.29 -3.94
C GLY A 60 -1.37 9.19 -4.96
N ALA A 61 -0.36 8.38 -5.31
CA ALA A 61 -0.51 7.24 -6.21
C ALA A 61 -1.05 6.01 -5.44
N TRP A 62 -2.38 5.89 -5.35
CA TRP A 62 -3.08 4.79 -4.69
C TRP A 62 -4.42 4.48 -5.37
N ALA A 63 -4.91 3.25 -5.20
CA ALA A 63 -6.11 2.74 -5.86
C ALA A 63 -7.40 3.00 -5.08
N TYR A 64 -7.36 2.88 -3.75
CA TYR A 64 -8.54 2.99 -2.91
C TYR A 64 -8.23 3.65 -1.56
N CYS A 65 -9.20 4.42 -1.05
CA CYS A 65 -9.15 5.07 0.25
C CYS A 65 -10.02 4.31 1.25
N PHE A 66 -9.40 3.72 2.27
CA PHE A 66 -10.11 3.06 3.36
C PHE A 66 -10.43 4.05 4.48
N ASN A 67 -11.72 4.17 4.79
CA ASN A 67 -12.22 5.01 5.87
C ASN A 67 -12.41 4.27 7.21
N SER A 68 -12.12 2.97 7.25
CA SER A 68 -12.22 2.14 8.46
C SER A 68 -11.43 0.84 8.33
N TRP A 69 -11.02 0.28 9.47
CA TRP A 69 -10.41 -1.04 9.56
C TRP A 69 -11.32 -2.15 9.03
N SER A 70 -12.63 -2.04 9.24
CA SER A 70 -13.61 -3.01 8.76
C SER A 70 -13.67 -3.03 7.22
N ALA A 71 -13.67 -1.85 6.59
CA ALA A 71 -13.62 -1.75 5.13
C ALA A 71 -12.32 -2.35 4.56
N GLN A 72 -11.18 -2.08 5.21
CA GLN A 72 -9.90 -2.66 4.83
C GLN A 72 -9.92 -4.18 4.93
N ARG A 73 -10.44 -4.75 6.02
CA ARG A 73 -10.50 -6.20 6.24
C ARG A 73 -11.31 -6.90 5.15
N VAL A 74 -12.53 -6.42 4.88
CA VAL A 74 -13.40 -7.00 3.85
C VAL A 74 -12.72 -6.98 2.47
N HIS A 75 -12.02 -5.89 2.16
CA HIS A 75 -11.29 -5.78 0.90
C HIS A 75 -10.12 -6.78 0.82
N LEU A 76 -9.31 -6.88 1.88
CA LEU A 76 -8.19 -7.83 1.95
C LEU A 76 -8.66 -9.28 1.85
N GLU A 77 -9.73 -9.65 2.56
CA GLU A 77 -10.31 -10.99 2.48
C GLU A 77 -10.76 -11.32 1.05
N THR A 78 -11.40 -10.37 0.36
CA THR A 78 -11.81 -10.53 -1.03
C THR A 78 -10.60 -10.66 -1.97
N TRP A 79 -9.57 -9.83 -1.77
CA TRP A 79 -8.36 -9.84 -2.58
C TRP A 79 -7.59 -11.16 -2.44
N ILE A 80 -7.37 -11.62 -1.20
CA ILE A 80 -6.73 -12.91 -0.91
C ILE A 80 -7.51 -14.08 -1.54
N GLN A 81 -8.85 -14.07 -1.44
CA GLN A 81 -9.67 -15.12 -2.04
C GLN A 81 -9.57 -15.14 -3.58
N ASN A 82 -9.51 -13.97 -4.21
CA ASN A 82 -9.41 -13.88 -5.67
C ASN A 82 -8.01 -14.28 -6.17
N ASP A 83 -6.95 -13.92 -5.45
CA ASP A 83 -5.59 -14.33 -5.76
C ASP A 83 -5.43 -15.87 -5.67
N GLN A 84 -5.99 -16.49 -4.62
CA GLN A 84 -5.98 -17.96 -4.48
C GLN A 84 -6.83 -18.69 -5.52
N LYS A 85 -7.94 -18.09 -5.98
CA LYS A 85 -8.75 -18.64 -7.08
C LYS A 85 -8.02 -18.56 -8.42
N GLY A 86 -7.20 -17.54 -8.64
CA GLY A 86 -6.32 -17.45 -9.81
C GLY A 86 -5.27 -18.55 -9.84
N ALA A 87 -4.76 -18.96 -8.67
CA ALA A 87 -3.78 -20.04 -8.53
C ALA A 87 -4.33 -21.48 -8.62
N THR A 88 -5.66 -21.64 -8.76
CA THR A 88 -6.33 -22.97 -8.83
C THR A 88 -6.97 -23.25 -10.19
N LEU A 89 -6.79 -22.36 -11.18
CA LEU A 89 -7.18 -22.56 -12.57
C LEU A 89 -5.95 -22.89 -13.43
N ASP A 90 -5.22 -23.94 -13.05
CA ASP A 90 -4.20 -24.62 -13.86
C ASP A 90 -4.42 -26.14 -13.77
#